data_AF-A0A974HY27-F1
#
_entry.id   AF-A0A974HY27-F1
#
_cell.length_a   1.000
_cell.length_b   1.000
_cell.length_c   1.000
_cell.angle_alpha   90.00
_cell.angle_beta   90.00
_cell.angle_gamma   90.00
#
_symmetry.space_group_name_H-M   'P 1'
#
loop_
_entity.id
_entity.type
_entity.pdbx_description
1 polymer ?
#
loop_
_entity_poly.entity_id
_entity_poly.type
_entity_poly.pdbx_seq_one_letter_code
_entity_poly.pdbx_strand_id
1 'polypeptide(L)' 'MVVKVYFTSVTGSREIKSKQNEIMLILDSKCIKYERVDISVDNNIRTEMREKCGNPTAIPPQIFNDDQFCGWPQT' A
#
# COMPACT_ATOMS: atom_id res chain seq x y z
N MET A 1 -13.45 -10.02 -2.20
CA MET A 1 -13.31 -8.96 -1.18
C MET A 1 -12.11 -9.27 -0.31
N VAL A 2 -10.93 -9.04 -0.87
CA VAL A 2 -9.64 -9.09 -0.17
C VAL A 2 -9.04 -7.71 -0.28
N VAL A 3 -8.83 -7.05 0.87
CA VAL A 3 -8.10 -5.78 0.91
C VAL A 3 -6.62 -6.08 0.79
N LYS A 4 -5.94 -5.45 -0.17
CA LYS A 4 -4.49 -5.52 -0.36
C LYS A 4 -3.87 -4.16 -0.05
N VAL A 5 -2.82 -4.17 0.75
CA VAL A 5 -2.02 -2.99 1.07
C VAL A 5 -0.62 -3.23 0.55
N TYR A 6 -0.28 -2.53 -0.53
CA TYR A 6 1.10 -2.45 -1.00
C TYR A 6 1.86 -1.51 -0.08
N PHE A 7 2.94 -1.98 0.52
CA PHE A 7 3.80 -1.21 1.41
C PHE A 7 5.27 -1.50 1.09
N THR A 8 6.21 -0.78 1.70
CA THR A 8 7.63 -1.13 1.66
C THR A 8 8.18 -1.30 3.07
N SER A 9 8.94 -2.38 3.31
CA SER A 9 9.74 -2.49 4.54
C SER A 9 11.02 -1.65 4.47
N VAL A 10 11.49 -1.35 3.26
CA VAL A 10 12.70 -0.56 3.00
C VAL A 10 12.33 0.84 2.51
N THR A 11 12.47 1.84 3.38
CA THR A 11 12.28 3.25 3.02
C THR A 11 13.13 4.16 3.88
N GLY A 12 13.76 5.17 3.25
CA GLY A 12 14.43 6.28 3.95
C GLY A 12 13.49 7.43 4.31
N SER A 13 12.25 7.44 3.78
CA SER A 13 11.28 8.49 4.05
C SER A 13 10.50 8.21 5.33
N ARG A 14 10.66 9.09 6.31
CA ARG A 14 9.87 9.05 7.57
C ARG A 14 8.38 9.22 7.31
N GLU A 15 8.02 10.06 6.34
CA GLU A 15 6.63 10.31 5.97
C GLU A 15 5.96 9.05 5.43
N ILE A 16 6.63 8.34 4.51
CA ILE A 16 6.14 7.06 3.98
C ILE A 16 5.96 6.06 5.13
N LYS A 17 6.98 5.89 5.98
CA LYS A 17 6.90 4.95 7.10
C LYS A 17 5.73 5.27 8.05
N SER A 18 5.54 6.55 8.38
CA SER A 18 4.46 7.00 9.25
C SER A 18 3.09 6.68 8.66
N LYS A 19 2.89 6.99 7.37
CA LYS A 19 1.61 6.77 6.67
C LYS A 19 1.30 5.28 6.49
N GLN A 20 2.29 4.44 6.20
CA GLN A 20 2.10 2.98 6.18
C GLN A 20 1.60 2.45 7.52
N ASN A 21 2.23 2.89 8.61
CA ASN A 21 1.87 2.47 9.95
C ASN A 21 0.46 2.94 10.34
N GLU A 22 0.10 4.17 9.99
CA GLU A 22 -1.22 4.73 10.25
C GLU A 22 -2.32 3.91 9.57
N ILE A 23 -2.16 3.58 8.28
CA ILE A 23 -3.14 2.76 7.55
C ILE A 23 -3.25 1.37 8.17
N MET A 24 -2.13 0.72 8.49
CA MET A 24 -2.15 -0.61 9.11
C MET A 24 -2.88 -0.56 10.46
N LEU A 25 -2.58 0.44 11.29
CA LEU A 25 -3.25 0.63 12.58
C LEU A 25 -4.76 0.85 12.44
N ILE A 26 -5.19 1.66 11.45
CA ILE A 26 -6.61 1.90 11.18
C ILE A 26 -7.30 0.60 10.76
N LEU A 27 -6.70 -0.17 9.85
CA LEU A 27 -7.27 -1.44 9.38
C LEU A 27 -7.35 -2.47 10.51
N ASP A 28 -6.29 -2.56 11.33
CA ASP A 28 -6.24 -3.43 12.50
C ASP A 28 -7.31 -3.03 13.52
N SER A 29 -7.47 -1.74 13.82
CA SER A 29 -8.48 -1.23 14.77
C SER A 29 -9.92 -1.51 14.33
N LYS A 30 -10.15 -1.62 13.01
CA LYS A 30 -11.45 -1.93 12.41
C LYS A 30 -11.66 -3.44 12.21
N CYS A 31 -10.72 -4.28 12.63
CA CYS A 31 -10.73 -5.73 12.42
C CYS A 31 -10.91 -6.13 10.93
N ILE A 32 -10.40 -5.29 10.02
CA ILE A 32 -10.44 -5.58 8.58
C ILE A 32 -9.28 -6.51 8.27
N LYS A 33 -9.56 -7.67 7.67
CA LYS A 33 -8.49 -8.55 7.18
C LYS A 33 -7.92 -8.00 5.88
N TYR A 34 -6.60 -7.82 5.83
CA TYR A 34 -5.90 -7.37 4.64
C TYR A 34 -4.61 -8.16 4.42
N GLU A 35 -4.20 -8.23 3.16
CA GLU A 35 -2.92 -8.76 2.74
C GLU A 35 -1.89 -7.64 2.65
N ARG A 36 -0.68 -7.90 3.14
CA ARG A 36 0.44 -6.96 3.08
C ARG A 36 1.38 -7.40 1.96
N VAL A 37 1.52 -6.56 0.95
CA VAL A 37 2.36 -6.84 -0.22
C VAL A 37 3.57 -5.91 -0.19
N ASP A 38 4.75 -6.46 0.09
CA ASP A 38 5.97 -5.67 0.20
C ASP A 38 6.62 -5.43 -1.17
N ILE A 39 6.61 -4.19 -1.64
CA ILE A 39 7.17 -3.80 -2.94
C ILE A 39 8.70 -3.79 -2.97
N SER A 40 9.37 -3.90 -1.81
CA SER A 40 10.84 -3.93 -1.74
C SER A 40 11.42 -5.31 -2.04
N VAL A 41 10.59 -6.37 -2.01
CA VAL A 41 11.01 -7.75 -2.20
C VAL A 41 11.30 -8.05 -3.68
N ASP A 42 10.46 -7.55 -4.60
CA ASP A 42 10.62 -7.72 -6.04
C ASP A 42 10.19 -6.45 -6.80
N ASN A 43 11.00 -6.05 -7.77
CA ASN A 43 10.70 -4.95 -8.68
C ASN A 43 9.40 -5.17 -9.46
N ASN A 44 9.04 -6.42 -9.76
CA ASN A 44 7.79 -6.75 -10.46
C ASN A 44 6.56 -6.32 -9.67
N ILE A 45 6.59 -6.49 -8.34
CA ILE A 45 5.49 -6.10 -7.43
C ILE A 45 5.33 -4.58 -7.43
N ARG A 46 6.45 -3.85 -7.42
CA ARG A 46 6.45 -2.38 -7.52
C ARG A 46 5.84 -1.91 -8.85
N THR A 47 6.19 -2.58 -9.94
CA THR A 47 5.63 -2.28 -11.27
C THR A 47 4.13 -2.57 -11.31
N GLU A 48 3.71 -3.74 -10.81
CA GLU A 48 2.29 -4.12 -10.71
C GLU A 48 1.48 -3.07 -9.93
N MET A 49 1.97 -2.63 -8.76
CA MET A 49 1.31 -1.57 -7.98
C MET A 49 1.14 -0.29 -8.80
N ARG A 50 2.17 0.16 -9.51
CA ARG A 50 2.15 1.38 -10.33
C ARG A 50 1.20 1.28 -11.51
N GLU A 51 1.19 0.15 -12.19
CA GLU A 51 0.27 -0.16 -13.29
C GLU A 51 -1.18 -0.15 -12.80
N LYS A 52 -1.46 -0.84 -11.68
CA LYS A 52 -2.79 -0.87 -11.07
C LYS A 52 -3.25 0.49 -10.55
N CYS A 53 -2.32 1.33 -10.07
CA CYS A 53 -2.62 2.73 -9.73
C CYS A 53 -2.83 3.62 -10.97
N GLY A 54 -2.45 3.16 -12.17
CA GLY A 54 -2.37 4.02 -13.36
C GLY A 54 -1.37 5.17 -13.21
N ASN A 55 -0.40 5.06 -12.29
CA ASN A 55 0.56 6.11 -11.97
C ASN A 55 1.98 5.55 -11.86
N PRO A 56 2.89 5.86 -12.81
CA PRO A 56 4.25 5.34 -12.82
C PRO A 56 5.12 5.85 -11.66
N THR A 57 4.72 6.93 -10.98
CA THR A 57 5.43 7.50 -9.84
C THR A 57 4.73 7.21 -8.51
N ALA A 58 3.75 6.28 -8.49
CA ALA A 58 3.08 5.88 -7.26
C ALA A 58 4.09 5.38 -6.21
N ILE A 59 3.88 5.84 -4.97
CA ILE A 59 4.67 5.50 -3.77
C ILE A 59 3.79 4.75 -2.77
N PRO A 60 4.33 3.86 -1.92
CA PRO A 60 3.57 3.14 -0.88
C PRO A 60 3.27 4.02 0.35
N PRO A 61 2.19 3.76 1.12
CA PRO A 61 1.21 2.67 0.95
C PRO A 61 0.14 2.85 -0.13
N GLN A 62 -0.22 1.81 -0.89
CA GLN A 62 -1.37 1.85 -1.82
C GLN A 62 -2.40 0.78 -1.45
N ILE A 63 -3.67 1.17 -1.34
CA ILE A 63 -4.77 0.27 -0.93
C ILE A 63 -5.59 -0.13 -2.16
N PHE A 64 -5.85 -1.43 -2.25
CA PHE A 64 -6.74 -2.04 -3.23
C PHE A 64 -7.78 -2.91 -2.53
N ASN A 65 -8.98 -2.93 -3.06
CA ASN A 65 -10.00 -3.91 -2.70
C ASN A 65 -10.24 -4.81 -3.91
N ASP A 66 -9.78 -6.06 -3.82
CA ASP A 66 -9.61 -6.94 -4.97
C ASP A 66 -8.71 -6.26 -6.04
N ASP A 67 -9.24 -5.86 -7.18
CA ASP A 67 -8.52 -5.11 -8.23
C ASP A 67 -8.90 -3.63 -8.31
N GLN A 68 -9.83 -3.18 -7.45
CA GLN A 68 -10.24 -1.79 -7.42
C GLN A 68 -9.25 -0.96 -6.61
N PHE A 69 -8.63 0.04 -7.24
CA PHE A 69 -7.82 1.02 -6.55
C PHE A 69 -8.68 1.88 -5.61
N CYS A 70 -8.42 1.80 -4.31
CA CYS A 70 -9.13 2.57 -3.28
C CYS A 70 -8.46 3.92 -3.01
N GLY A 71 -7.22 4.10 -3.47
CA GLY A 71 -6.50 5.35 -3.32
C GLY A 71 -5.43 5.34 -2.24
N TRP A 72 -4.86 6.54 -2.09
CA TRP A 72 -3.94 6.94 -1.04
C TRP A 72 -4.67 7.90 -0.09
N PRO A 73 -4.51 7.81 1.25
CA PRO A 73 -5.03 8.83 2.15
C PRO A 73 -4.26 10.15 1.95
N GLN A 74 -4.83 11.09 1.20
CA GLN A 74 -4.40 12.48 1.22
C GLN A 74 -4.87 13.08 2.54
N THR A 75 -3.94 13.29 3.47
CA THR A 75 -4.11 14.27 4.54
C THR A 75 -4.05 15.66 3.96
#